data_AF-A0A970FDF8-F1
#
_entry.id   AF-A0A970FDF8-F1
#
_cell.length_a   1.000
_cell.length_b   1.000
_cell.length_c   1.000
_cell.angle_alpha   90.00
_cell.angle_beta   90.00
_cell.angle_gamma   90.00
#
_symmetry.space_group_name_H-M   'P 1'
#
loop_
_entity.id
_entity.type
_entity.pdbx_description
1 polymer ?
#
loop_
_entity_poly.entity_id
_entity_poly.type
_entity_poly.pdbx_seq_one_letter_code
_entity_poly.pdbx_strand_id
1 'polypeptide(L)'
;MNSGLDLFTGGVITQNLILFQGLGIYALLHFTKSIGTAFKASIMMLVSTLTACAFVWIAAPLMPISFGMRLPVYLAIALAAGLLWHKLWIQFTAADSDRSILTAFVNSALVGILLSIPQELPEGSAVVSYGLACALGYGLVLIVMAGVRERLELADVPKPFQGVPILLISAALLALALMGYRL
;
A
#
# COMPACT_ATOMS: atom_id res chain seq x y z
N MET A 1 -3.67 22.72 9.02
CA MET A 1 -4.02 21.61 8.10
C MET A 1 -5.29 20.96 8.62
N ASN A 2 -6.46 21.60 8.44
CA ASN A 2 -7.70 21.20 9.12
C ASN A 2 -8.85 20.80 8.16
N SER A 3 -8.60 20.73 6.86
CA SER A 3 -9.60 20.28 5.89
C SER A 3 -9.38 18.79 5.62
N GLY A 4 -10.39 17.95 5.81
CA GLY A 4 -10.31 16.52 5.47
C GLY A 4 -9.90 16.26 4.00
N LEU A 5 -10.09 17.25 3.13
CA LEU A 5 -9.58 17.26 1.76
C LEU A 5 -8.05 17.34 1.67
N ASP A 6 -7.37 18.08 2.55
CA ASP A 6 -5.90 18.18 2.57
C ASP A 6 -5.26 16.87 3.05
N LEU A 7 -5.92 16.17 3.98
CA LEU A 7 -5.54 14.82 4.41
C LEU A 7 -5.74 13.81 3.28
N PHE A 8 -6.81 13.95 2.50
CA PHE A 8 -7.12 13.07 1.39
C PHE A 8 -6.18 13.27 0.20
N THR A 9 -5.97 14.51 -0.25
CA THR A 9 -5.01 14.83 -1.31
C THR A 9 -3.58 14.51 -0.86
N GLY A 10 -3.29 14.72 0.43
CA GLY A 10 -2.05 14.35 1.08
C GLY A 10 -1.76 12.85 1.01
N GLY A 11 -2.71 12.02 1.46
CA GLY A 11 -2.57 10.56 1.45
C GLY A 11 -2.55 9.94 0.05
N VAL A 12 -3.29 10.51 -0.90
CA VAL A 12 -3.37 9.98 -2.27
C VAL A 12 -2.11 10.30 -3.08
N ILE A 13 -1.59 11.53 -2.99
CA ILE A 13 -0.56 12.03 -3.91
C ILE A 13 0.78 12.29 -3.20
N THR A 14 0.79 13.05 -2.10
CA THR A 14 2.04 13.57 -1.53
C THR A 14 2.72 12.66 -0.51
N GLN A 15 1.98 11.70 0.06
CA GLN A 15 2.47 10.69 1.02
C GLN A 15 2.38 9.26 0.46
N ASN A 16 2.46 9.10 -0.86
CA ASN A 16 2.34 7.78 -1.48
C ASN A 16 3.38 6.78 -0.93
N LEU A 17 2.89 5.67 -0.38
CA LEU A 17 3.71 4.68 0.34
C LEU A 17 4.71 3.97 -0.56
N ILE A 18 4.32 3.68 -1.81
CA ILE A 18 5.20 2.99 -2.77
C ILE A 18 6.33 3.90 -3.19
N LEU A 19 6.00 5.14 -3.57
CA LEU A 19 6.94 6.04 -4.24
C LEU A 19 7.87 6.77 -3.27
N PHE A 20 7.36 7.19 -2.11
CA PHE A 20 8.13 8.04 -1.19
C PHE A 20 8.60 7.32 0.07
N GLN A 21 7.91 6.26 0.49
CA GLN A 21 8.32 5.46 1.65
C GLN A 21 8.96 4.12 1.24
N GLY A 22 8.89 3.74 -0.04
CA GLY A 22 9.40 2.46 -0.55
C GLY A 22 8.63 1.24 -0.02
N LEU A 23 7.48 1.45 0.61
CA LEU A 23 6.69 0.40 1.25
C LEU A 23 5.72 -0.21 0.22
N GLY A 24 5.68 -1.55 0.16
CA GLY A 24 4.88 -2.29 -0.82
C GLY A 24 5.54 -2.54 -2.17
N ILE A 25 6.87 -2.41 -2.27
CA ILE A 25 7.62 -2.67 -3.50
C ILE A 25 7.43 -4.10 -4.01
N TYR A 26 7.24 -5.07 -3.11
CA TYR A 26 6.97 -6.46 -3.48
C TYR A 26 5.75 -6.59 -4.39
N ALA A 27 4.66 -5.90 -4.05
CA ALA A 27 3.45 -5.91 -4.84
C ALA A 27 3.62 -5.16 -6.16
N LEU A 28 4.42 -4.09 -6.20
CA LEU A 28 4.83 -3.46 -7.45
C LEU A 28 5.60 -4.44 -8.35
N LEU A 29 6.46 -5.30 -7.82
CA LEU A 29 7.22 -6.26 -8.63
C LEU A 29 6.38 -7.45 -9.12
N HIS A 30 5.40 -7.90 -8.33
CA HIS A 30 4.69 -9.16 -8.58
C HIS A 30 3.28 -8.98 -9.18
N PHE A 31 2.56 -7.92 -8.83
CA PHE A 31 1.16 -7.72 -9.25
C PHE A 31 0.97 -6.79 -10.45
N THR A 32 2.04 -6.11 -10.91
CA THR A 32 1.99 -5.17 -12.04
C THR A 32 2.14 -5.83 -13.41
N LYS A 33 2.26 -7.17 -13.49
CA LYS A 33 2.38 -7.88 -14.77
C LYS A 33 1.19 -7.68 -15.71
N SER A 34 0.02 -7.36 -15.15
CA SER A 34 -1.14 -6.96 -15.92
C SER A 34 -1.95 -5.91 -15.15
N ILE A 35 -2.66 -5.06 -15.87
CA ILE A 35 -3.59 -4.09 -15.25
C ILE A 35 -4.66 -4.83 -14.43
N GLY A 36 -5.15 -5.97 -14.92
CA GLY A 36 -6.17 -6.77 -14.22
C GLY A 36 -5.68 -7.36 -12.88
N THR A 37 -4.44 -7.84 -12.81
CA THR A 37 -3.84 -8.32 -11.55
C THR A 37 -3.55 -7.18 -10.59
N ALA A 38 -3.12 -6.02 -11.11
CA ALA A 38 -2.86 -4.84 -10.30
C ALA A 38 -4.15 -4.30 -9.67
N PHE A 39 -5.23 -4.24 -10.44
CA PHE A 39 -6.54 -3.82 -9.95
C PHE A 39 -7.04 -4.72 -8.81
N LYS A 40 -6.96 -6.05 -8.97
CA LYS A 40 -7.31 -7.01 -7.89
C LYS A 40 -6.46 -6.81 -6.64
N ALA A 41 -5.16 -6.60 -6.81
CA ALA A 41 -4.25 -6.32 -5.69
C ALA A 41 -4.58 -4.99 -4.99
N SER A 42 -4.96 -3.95 -5.72
CA SER A 42 -5.40 -2.67 -5.12
C SER A 42 -6.67 -2.82 -4.29
N ILE A 43 -7.64 -3.63 -4.73
CA ILE A 43 -8.86 -3.91 -3.96
C ILE A 43 -8.50 -4.66 -2.68
N MET A 44 -7.67 -5.71 -2.77
CA MET A 44 -7.21 -6.43 -1.58
C MET A 44 -6.52 -5.50 -0.58
N MET A 45 -5.66 -4.60 -1.06
CA MET A 45 -4.99 -3.62 -0.21
C MET A 45 -5.97 -2.65 0.45
N LEU A 46 -6.98 -2.18 -0.30
CA LEU A 46 -8.01 -1.28 0.22
C LEU A 46 -8.80 -1.94 1.35
N VAL A 47 -9.34 -3.13 1.11
CA VAL A 47 -10.17 -3.83 2.10
C VAL A 47 -9.36 -4.19 3.34
N SER A 48 -8.13 -4.67 3.17
CA SER A 48 -7.24 -4.99 4.30
C SER A 48 -6.86 -3.75 5.11
N THR A 49 -6.57 -2.62 4.46
CA THR A 49 -6.28 -1.36 5.14
C THR A 49 -7.48 -0.86 5.94
N LEU A 50 -8.68 -0.88 5.37
CA LEU A 50 -9.90 -0.47 6.08
C LEU A 50 -10.15 -1.32 7.33
N THR A 51 -9.99 -2.64 7.22
CA THR A 51 -10.12 -3.52 8.40
C THR A 51 -9.05 -3.24 9.44
N ALA A 52 -7.80 -3.00 9.04
CA ALA A 52 -6.73 -2.68 9.95
C ALA A 52 -6.96 -1.35 10.68
N CYS A 53 -7.41 -0.32 9.97
CA CYS A 53 -7.81 0.97 10.56
C CYS A 53 -8.97 0.81 11.55
N ALA A 54 -9.96 -0.04 11.24
CA ALA A 54 -11.05 -0.35 12.16
C ALA A 54 -10.54 -1.05 13.43
N PHE A 55 -9.64 -2.02 13.31
CA PHE A 55 -9.00 -2.67 14.46
C PHE A 55 -8.18 -1.69 15.30
N VAL A 56 -7.43 -0.79 14.66
CA VAL A 56 -6.68 0.26 15.37
C VAL A 56 -7.62 1.18 16.13
N TRP A 57 -8.74 1.58 15.53
CA TRP A 57 -9.72 2.43 16.21
C TRP A 57 -10.31 1.74 17.46
N ILE A 58 -10.66 0.45 17.36
CA ILE A 58 -11.17 -0.33 18.50
C ILE A 58 -10.09 -0.53 19.57
N ALA A 59 -8.84 -0.76 19.17
CA ALA A 59 -7.72 -1.01 20.07
C ALA A 59 -7.07 0.27 20.64
N ALA A 60 -7.40 1.45 20.10
CA ALA A 60 -6.87 2.75 20.52
C ALA A 60 -6.90 2.97 22.05
N PRO A 61 -8.00 2.68 22.79
CA PRO A 61 -8.02 2.87 24.24
C PRO A 61 -7.11 1.91 25.03
N LEU A 62 -6.73 0.76 24.45
CA LEU A 62 -5.82 -0.21 25.08
C LEU A 62 -4.36 -0.03 24.63
N MET A 63 -4.08 0.91 23.73
CA MET A 63 -2.77 1.00 23.10
C MET A 63 -1.75 1.68 24.03
N PRO A 64 -0.57 1.06 24.27
CA PRO A 64 0.44 1.68 25.12
C PRO A 64 0.94 3.00 24.53
N ILE A 65 1.17 3.99 25.39
CA ILE A 65 1.59 5.36 25.00
C ILE A 65 3.05 5.38 24.52
N SER A 66 3.87 4.42 24.96
CA SER A 66 5.29 4.35 24.59
C SER A 66 5.51 3.92 23.14
N PHE A 67 6.28 4.70 22.38
CA PHE A 67 6.65 4.44 20.98
C PHE A 67 7.19 3.01 20.75
N GLY A 68 8.04 2.51 21.66
CA GLY A 68 8.65 1.18 21.55
C GLY A 68 7.68 0.00 21.58
N MET A 69 6.51 0.15 22.20
CA MET A 69 5.48 -0.90 22.26
C MET A 69 4.37 -0.74 21.21
N ARG A 70 4.32 0.40 20.49
CA ARG A 70 3.31 0.64 19.45
C ARG A 70 3.64 -0.06 18.14
N LEU A 71 4.91 -0.04 17.74
CA LEU A 71 5.39 -0.71 16.53
C LEU A 71 4.98 -2.20 16.48
N PRO A 72 5.23 -3.03 17.51
CA PRO A 72 4.83 -4.44 17.46
C PRO A 72 3.30 -4.63 17.42
N VAL A 73 2.52 -3.73 18.03
CA VAL A 73 1.04 -3.80 17.98
C VAL A 73 0.52 -3.47 16.58
N TYR A 74 0.99 -2.37 15.96
CA TYR A 74 0.61 -2.04 14.58
C TYR A 74 1.06 -3.11 13.59
N LEU A 75 2.27 -3.66 13.78
CA LEU A 75 2.76 -4.77 12.98
C LEU A 75 1.84 -5.99 13.11
N ALA A 76 1.46 -6.37 14.34
CA ALA A 76 0.56 -7.51 14.58
C ALA A 76 -0.82 -7.30 13.95
N ILE A 77 -1.42 -6.10 14.10
CA ILE A 77 -2.72 -5.77 13.50
C ILE A 77 -2.62 -5.80 11.97
N ALA A 78 -1.58 -5.18 11.41
CA ALA A 78 -1.37 -5.15 9.96
C ALA A 78 -1.22 -6.56 9.37
N LEU A 79 -0.42 -7.39 10.03
CA LEU A 79 -0.16 -8.76 9.62
C LEU A 79 -1.41 -9.62 9.75
N ALA A 80 -2.18 -9.47 10.83
CA ALA A 80 -3.46 -10.17 11.01
C ALA A 80 -4.49 -9.77 9.94
N ALA A 81 -4.68 -8.48 9.69
CA ALA A 81 -5.60 -7.98 8.67
C ALA A 81 -5.19 -8.40 7.26
N GLY A 82 -3.89 -8.28 6.94
CA GLY A 82 -3.33 -8.72 5.66
C GLY A 82 -3.50 -10.22 5.42
N LEU A 83 -3.19 -11.05 6.42
CA LEU A 83 -3.36 -12.51 6.32
C LEU A 83 -4.82 -12.93 6.20
N LEU A 84 -5.73 -12.27 6.93
CA LEU A 84 -7.16 -12.58 6.88
C LEU A 84 -7.70 -12.42 5.46
N TRP A 85 -7.50 -11.25 4.86
CA TRP A 85 -8.00 -10.98 3.52
C TRP A 85 -7.29 -11.78 2.44
N HIS A 86 -6.00 -12.06 2.61
CA HIS A 86 -5.28 -12.89 1.67
C HIS A 86 -5.77 -14.34 1.67
N LYS A 87 -6.01 -14.93 2.86
CA LYS A 87 -6.57 -16.28 2.99
C LYS A 87 -7.97 -16.37 2.37
N LEU A 88 -8.84 -15.39 2.64
CA LEU A 88 -10.16 -15.33 2.04
C LEU A 88 -10.04 -15.25 0.51
N TRP A 89 -9.14 -14.42 -0.02
CA TRP A 89 -8.97 -14.23 -1.45
C TRP A 89 -8.50 -15.49 -2.19
N ILE A 90 -7.58 -16.25 -1.61
CA ILE A 90 -7.10 -17.51 -2.21
C ILE A 90 -8.23 -18.53 -2.31
N GLN A 91 -9.09 -18.62 -1.30
CA GLN A 91 -10.26 -19.51 -1.33
C GLN A 91 -11.21 -19.16 -2.50
N PHE A 92 -11.31 -17.88 -2.87
CA PHE A 92 -12.13 -17.44 -4.00
C PHE A 92 -11.44 -17.60 -5.37
N THR A 93 -10.11 -17.68 -5.44
CA THR A 93 -9.37 -17.63 -6.71
C THR A 93 -8.66 -18.92 -7.09
N ALA A 94 -8.72 -19.97 -6.25
CA ALA A 94 -8.01 -21.24 -6.44
C ALA A 94 -6.52 -21.04 -6.79
N ALA A 95 -5.94 -19.92 -6.33
CA ALA A 95 -4.56 -19.54 -6.59
C ALA A 95 -3.62 -20.34 -5.69
N ASP A 96 -2.43 -20.63 -6.21
CA ASP A 96 -1.47 -21.55 -5.61
C ASP A 96 -1.12 -21.20 -4.15
N SER A 97 -1.28 -22.19 -3.26
CA SER A 97 -1.23 -22.01 -1.80
C SER A 97 0.16 -21.62 -1.27
N ASP A 98 1.23 -21.89 -2.00
CA ASP A 98 2.60 -21.70 -1.49
C ASP A 98 3.10 -20.24 -1.51
N ARG A 99 2.54 -19.40 -2.39
CA ARG A 99 2.85 -17.95 -2.40
C ARG A 99 2.08 -17.18 -1.34
N SER A 100 1.17 -17.83 -0.62
CA SER A 100 0.17 -17.17 0.22
C SER A 100 0.73 -16.43 1.42
N ILE A 101 1.72 -17.04 2.09
CA ILE A 101 2.27 -16.52 3.33
C ILE A 101 3.23 -15.37 3.01
N LEU A 102 4.15 -15.55 2.07
CA LEU A 102 5.12 -14.51 1.70
C LEU A 102 4.43 -13.25 1.18
N THR A 103 3.36 -13.38 0.40
CA THR A 103 2.66 -12.23 -0.18
C THR A 103 1.96 -11.37 0.89
N ALA A 104 1.38 -12.01 1.91
CA ALA A 104 0.75 -11.31 3.02
C ALA A 104 1.75 -10.79 4.06
N PHE A 105 2.81 -11.55 4.38
CA PHE A 105 3.86 -11.15 5.32
C PHE A 105 4.72 -9.99 4.79
N VAL A 106 4.90 -9.87 3.47
CA VAL A 106 5.78 -8.86 2.85
C VAL A 106 5.03 -7.60 2.39
N ASN A 107 3.72 -7.47 2.68
CA ASN A 107 2.99 -6.26 2.30
C ASN A 107 3.25 -5.10 3.28
N SER A 108 4.49 -4.60 3.26
CA SER A 108 5.01 -3.52 4.12
C SER A 108 4.24 -2.20 3.97
N ALA A 109 3.49 -2.02 2.87
CA ALA A 109 2.61 -0.89 2.68
C ALA A 109 1.56 -0.78 3.79
N LEU A 110 1.00 -1.90 4.26
CA LEU A 110 -0.12 -1.84 5.21
C LEU A 110 0.36 -1.45 6.60
N VAL A 111 1.52 -1.97 7.00
CA VAL A 111 2.24 -1.53 8.21
C VAL A 111 2.58 -0.03 8.13
N GLY A 112 3.07 0.42 6.97
CA GLY A 112 3.39 1.83 6.72
C GLY A 112 2.20 2.78 6.91
N ILE A 113 1.02 2.38 6.42
CA ILE A 113 -0.21 3.16 6.59
C ILE A 113 -0.53 3.32 8.07
N LEU A 114 -0.51 2.22 8.83
CA LEU A 114 -0.86 2.27 10.25
C LEU A 114 0.11 3.11 11.07
N LEU A 115 1.41 3.05 10.75
CA LEU A 115 2.43 3.86 11.41
C LEU A 115 2.35 5.34 11.04
N SER A 116 1.82 5.66 9.86
CA SER A 116 1.68 7.04 9.38
C SER A 116 0.43 7.74 9.91
N ILE A 117 -0.46 7.03 10.61
CA ILE A 117 -1.66 7.64 11.22
C ILE A 117 -1.21 8.70 12.24
N PRO A 118 -1.63 9.98 12.05
CA PRO A 118 -1.28 11.05 12.98
C PRO A 118 -1.75 10.77 14.42
N GLN A 119 -0.86 11.04 15.37
CA GLN A 119 -1.03 10.73 16.80
C GLN A 119 -2.12 11.57 17.48
N GLU A 120 -2.47 12.70 16.88
CA GLU A 120 -3.42 13.68 17.43
C GLU A 120 -4.84 13.49 16.90
N LEU A 121 -5.11 12.48 16.06
CA LEU A 121 -6.47 12.24 15.53
C LEU A 121 -7.31 11.51 16.59
N PRO A 122 -8.23 12.21 17.30
CA PRO A 122 -8.99 11.63 18.41
C PRO A 122 -10.25 10.90 17.90
N GLU A 123 -10.58 11.04 16.62
CA GLU A 123 -11.81 10.53 16.03
C GLU A 123 -11.51 9.36 15.08
N GLY A 124 -12.16 8.22 15.32
CA GLY A 124 -12.02 7.03 14.47
C GLY A 124 -12.40 7.25 13.00
N SER A 125 -13.28 8.21 12.75
CA SER A 125 -13.66 8.67 11.40
C SER A 125 -12.46 9.16 10.60
N ALA A 126 -11.52 9.85 11.25
CA ALA A 126 -10.37 10.46 10.61
C ALA A 126 -9.24 9.43 10.34
N VAL A 127 -9.13 8.41 11.20
CA VAL A 127 -8.21 7.27 10.97
C VAL A 127 -8.64 6.46 9.75
N VAL A 128 -9.95 6.20 9.61
CA VAL A 128 -10.50 5.44 8.48
C VAL A 128 -10.40 6.24 7.18
N SER A 129 -10.69 7.54 7.20
CA SER A 129 -10.58 8.39 6.00
C SER A 129 -9.12 8.53 5.52
N TYR A 130 -8.17 8.66 6.45
CA TYR A 130 -6.74 8.66 6.13
C TYR A 130 -6.28 7.32 5.53
N GLY A 131 -6.65 6.20 6.16
CA GLY A 131 -6.33 4.86 5.64
C GLY A 131 -6.92 4.62 4.24
N LEU A 132 -8.14 5.08 4.00
CA LEU A 132 -8.80 5.02 2.70
C LEU A 132 -8.03 5.84 1.64
N ALA A 133 -7.64 7.08 1.96
CA ALA A 133 -6.86 7.92 1.06
C ALA A 133 -5.53 7.26 0.68
N CYS A 134 -4.80 6.74 1.66
CA CYS A 134 -3.53 6.05 1.47
C CYS A 134 -3.68 4.77 0.61
N ALA A 135 -4.71 3.96 0.85
CA ALA A 135 -4.94 2.75 0.08
C ALA A 135 -5.36 3.05 -1.37
N LEU A 136 -6.14 4.11 -1.60
CA LEU A 136 -6.47 4.57 -2.95
C LEU A 136 -5.24 5.08 -3.69
N GLY A 137 -4.40 5.89 -3.04
CA GLY A 137 -3.14 6.36 -3.62
C GLY A 137 -2.20 5.21 -3.98
N TYR A 138 -2.08 4.23 -3.08
CA TYR A 138 -1.34 2.99 -3.33
C TYR A 138 -1.86 2.25 -4.56
N GLY A 139 -3.18 2.05 -4.64
CA GLY A 139 -3.83 1.34 -5.74
C GLY A 139 -3.65 2.05 -7.08
N LEU A 140 -3.79 3.38 -7.10
CA LEU A 140 -3.61 4.19 -8.30
C LEU A 140 -2.21 4.03 -8.87
N VAL A 141 -1.17 4.17 -8.04
CA VAL A 141 0.22 3.98 -8.48
C VAL A 141 0.45 2.56 -8.97
N LEU A 142 -0.10 1.56 -8.29
CA LEU A 142 0.05 0.17 -8.69
C LEU A 142 -0.56 -0.10 -10.08
N ILE A 143 -1.74 0.45 -10.37
CA ILE A 143 -2.41 0.33 -11.67
C ILE A 143 -1.63 1.08 -12.76
N VAL A 144 -1.16 2.30 -12.48
CA VAL A 144 -0.34 3.08 -13.41
C VAL A 144 0.95 2.33 -13.76
N MET A 145 1.64 1.78 -12.75
CA MET A 145 2.85 1.01 -12.95
C MET A 145 2.60 -0.30 -13.73
N ALA A 146 1.42 -0.89 -13.61
CA ALA A 146 1.05 -2.04 -14.43
C ALA A 146 0.92 -1.67 -15.92
N GLY A 147 0.26 -0.55 -16.22
CA GLY A 147 0.18 -0.05 -17.61
C GLY A 147 1.55 0.37 -18.17
N VAL A 148 2.41 0.97 -17.34
CA VAL A 148 3.79 1.29 -17.72
C VAL A 148 4.57 0.00 -18.01
N ARG A 149 4.43 -1.03 -17.17
CA ARG A 149 5.10 -2.31 -17.36
C ARG A 149 4.67 -3.02 -18.64
N GLU A 150 3.38 -3.08 -18.93
CA GLU A 150 2.86 -3.66 -20.18
C GLU A 150 3.45 -2.95 -21.41
N ARG A 151 3.60 -1.62 -21.36
CA ARG A 151 4.24 -0.84 -22.43
C ARG A 151 5.75 -1.11 -22.55
N LEU A 152 6.45 -1.25 -21.41
CA LEU A 152 7.88 -1.55 -21.39
C LEU A 152 8.20 -2.96 -21.91
N GLU A 153 7.28 -3.92 -21.73
CA GLU A 153 7.42 -5.27 -22.26
C GLU A 153 7.33 -5.32 -23.79
N LEU A 154 6.67 -4.32 -24.41
CA LEU A 154 6.58 -4.16 -25.87
C LEU A 154 7.65 -3.23 -26.44
N ALA A 155 8.42 -2.55 -25.59
CA ALA A 155 9.44 -1.59 -26.00
C ALA A 155 10.81 -2.26 -26.20
N ASP A 156 11.63 -1.70 -27.08
CA ASP A 156 13.01 -2.13 -27.28
C ASP A 156 13.92 -1.64 -26.13
N VAL A 157 13.84 -2.35 -25.00
CA VAL A 157 14.69 -2.11 -23.83
C VAL A 157 15.99 -2.89 -23.97
N PRO A 158 17.17 -2.27 -23.75
CA PRO A 158 18.45 -2.98 -23.78
C PRO A 158 18.46 -4.16 -22.81
N LYS A 159 19.02 -5.31 -23.23
CA LYS A 159 19.09 -6.57 -22.46
C LYS A 159 19.39 -6.41 -20.96
N PRO A 160 20.39 -5.61 -20.50
CA PRO A 160 20.69 -5.50 -19.07
C PRO A 160 19.59 -4.81 -18.23
N PHE A 161 18.70 -4.03 -18.85
CA PHE A 161 17.64 -3.30 -18.16
C PHE A 161 16.28 -3.99 -18.18
N GLN A 162 16.12 -5.06 -18.96
CA GLN A 162 14.83 -5.75 -19.12
C GLN A 162 14.30 -6.30 -17.79
N GLY A 163 12.98 -6.19 -17.59
CA GLY A 163 12.28 -6.70 -16.42
C GLY A 163 12.29 -5.74 -15.22
N VAL A 164 12.85 -6.20 -14.09
CA VAL A 164 12.81 -5.46 -12.81
C VAL A 164 13.60 -4.14 -12.85
N PRO A 165 14.81 -4.06 -13.44
CA PRO A 165 15.60 -2.83 -13.42
C PRO A 165 14.88 -1.64 -14.08
N ILE A 166 14.36 -1.81 -15.30
CA ILE A 166 13.62 -0.75 -15.99
C ILE A 166 12.35 -0.36 -15.23
N LEU A 167 11.67 -1.33 -14.60
CA LEU A 167 10.48 -1.07 -13.79
C LEU A 167 10.79 -0.18 -12.58
N LEU A 168 11.90 -0.42 -11.90
CA LEU A 168 12.35 0.40 -10.76
C LEU A 168 12.79 1.80 -11.21
N ILE A 169 13.46 1.92 -12.37
CA ILE A 169 13.81 3.22 -12.96
C ILE A 169 12.55 4.00 -13.27
N SER A 170 11.55 3.38 -13.90
CA SER A 170 10.27 4.02 -14.19
C SER A 170 9.51 4.42 -12.92
N ALA A 171 9.55 3.60 -11.87
CA ALA A 171 8.97 3.96 -10.58
C ALA A 171 9.66 5.18 -9.95
N ALA A 172 11.00 5.26 -10.03
CA ALA A 172 11.77 6.41 -9.55
C ALA A 172 11.45 7.69 -10.35
N LEU A 173 11.32 7.59 -11.68
CA LEU A 173 10.91 8.71 -12.53
C LEU A 173 9.49 9.18 -12.20
N LEU A 174 8.56 8.25 -11.96
CA LEU A 174 7.20 8.58 -11.51
C LEU A 174 7.21 9.27 -10.14
N ALA A 175 8.04 8.80 -9.20
CA ALA A 175 8.21 9.43 -7.90
C ALA A 175 8.74 10.87 -8.04
N LEU A 176 9.74 11.10 -8.90
CA LEU A 176 10.28 12.44 -9.19
C LEU A 176 9.21 13.36 -9.78
N ALA A 177 8.41 12.87 -10.74
CA ALA A 177 7.32 13.65 -11.33
C ALA A 177 6.25 14.06 -10.29
N LEU A 178 5.97 13.18 -9.32
CA LEU A 178 4.98 13.44 -8.28
C LEU A 178 5.53 14.28 -7.12
N MET A 179 6.86 14.36 -6.95
CA MET A 179 7.49 15.16 -5.90
C MET A 179 7.20 16.66 -6.05
N GLY A 180 6.96 17.15 -7.28
CA GLY A 180 6.58 18.54 -7.54
C GLY A 180 5.20 18.95 -6.97
N TYR A 181 4.34 17.98 -6.64
CA TYR A 181 3.02 18.23 -6.04
C TYR A 181 3.06 18.29 -4.51
N ARG A 182 4.24 18.14 -3.88
CA ARG A 182 4.44 18.10 -2.43
C ARG A 182 4.74 19.48 -1.80
N LEU A 183 4.33 20.59 -2.43
CA LEU A 183 4.48 21.94 -1.86
C LEU A 183 3.33 22.30 -0.91
#